data_AF-A0A2E2U9T9-F1
#
_entry.id   AF-A0A2E2U9T9-F1
#
_cell.length_a   1.000
_cell.length_b   1.000
_cell.length_c   1.000
_cell.angle_alpha   90.00
_cell.angle_beta   90.00
_cell.angle_gamma   90.00
#
_symmetry.space_group_name_H-M   'P 1'
#
loop_
_entity.id
_entity.type
_entity.pdbx_description
1 polymer ?
#
loop_
_entity_poly.entity_id
_entity_poly.type
_entity_poly.pdbx_seq_one_letter_code
_entity_poly.pdbx_strand_id
1 'polypeptide(L)'
;MDVHQNTHPKFTYQKNHCYQFEIRQTNLESDLKEANLSLDVTENLKVSDFEFRFIPKDDQITCKQIKAFIEKHEWLGKMPHRPTHRFIATYKGVLAGVIVMATPNAFSNLLGAKNRDKEKLISRGACISWSPKNLASSLIMFSICWMVKHTEYRFFSAYSDTEARELGTIYQACNFIYLGQNSGARYEYLDPKRADKGWFSDRNFRKTTSFKKYAEGLNIFWQKDWSYRDKIFWDKIPDHVQKRLKAAAKEHQKNCQRRPVPRKHKYVYIQGKSKKETKRLHQTFRDLNPKLVDLPYPKSRGPNFCGRSKDRILEQQLTGRPDSWWPSKEVSKKFYTIKEVSSMYGIGQWLLYSHIKSDPSFPHINVGLKKRYMIELHEFDSWLRSRNKSRISVGHDLPEANDLMEVGR
;
A
#
# COMPACT_ATOMS: atom_id res chain seq x y z
N MET A 1 -20.19 38.03 12.38
CA MET A 1 -19.23 38.05 11.26
C MET A 1 -18.52 36.72 11.25
N ASP A 2 -19.04 35.79 10.45
CA ASP A 2 -18.56 34.43 10.37
C ASP A 2 -17.15 34.41 9.79
N VAL A 3 -16.19 34.02 10.64
CA VAL A 3 -14.87 33.64 10.18
C VAL A 3 -15.08 32.36 9.37
N HIS A 4 -15.07 32.49 8.05
CA HIS A 4 -14.88 31.37 7.14
C HIS A 4 -13.58 30.66 7.54
N GLN A 5 -13.72 29.67 8.42
CA GLN A 5 -12.68 28.72 8.72
C GLN A 5 -12.37 28.03 7.40
N ASN A 6 -11.22 28.36 6.83
CA ASN A 6 -10.68 27.69 5.66
C ASN A 6 -10.15 26.31 6.09
N THR A 7 -11.02 25.51 6.72
CA THR A 7 -10.78 24.12 7.08
C THR A 7 -10.98 23.33 5.81
N HIS A 8 -9.87 22.86 5.22
CA HIS A 8 -9.95 21.84 4.17
C HIS A 8 -10.95 20.74 4.62
N PRO A 9 -11.93 20.34 3.80
CA PRO A 9 -12.97 19.34 4.15
C PRO A 9 -12.43 17.92 4.46
N LYS A 10 -11.12 17.78 4.63
CA LYS A 10 -10.35 16.53 4.80
C LYS A 10 -10.49 15.88 6.18
N PHE A 11 -11.09 16.56 7.16
CA PHE A 11 -11.08 16.10 8.57
C PHE A 11 -12.41 15.53 9.05
N THR A 12 -13.42 15.53 8.18
CA THR A 12 -14.78 15.02 8.45
C THR A 12 -15.17 13.89 7.50
N TYR A 13 -14.22 13.33 6.74
CA TYR A 13 -14.52 12.23 5.84
C TYR A 13 -14.81 10.94 6.61
N GLN A 14 -16.09 10.68 6.84
CA GLN A 14 -16.59 9.54 7.64
C GLN A 14 -17.31 8.47 6.81
N LYS A 15 -17.39 8.63 5.48
CA LYS A 15 -18.07 7.69 4.57
C LYS A 15 -17.41 6.32 4.55
N ASN A 16 -18.12 5.25 4.15
CA ASN A 16 -17.63 3.87 4.25
C ASN A 16 -16.66 3.41 3.14
N HIS A 17 -16.48 4.21 2.09
CA HIS A 17 -15.54 3.97 0.99
C HIS A 17 -14.29 4.86 1.11
N CYS A 18 -13.34 4.70 0.18
CA CYS A 18 -12.16 5.57 0.12
C CYS A 18 -12.47 6.89 -0.60
N TYR A 19 -11.76 7.94 -0.21
CA TYR A 19 -11.96 9.28 -0.77
C TYR A 19 -11.82 9.33 -2.29
N GLN A 20 -10.87 8.58 -2.87
CA GLN A 20 -10.71 8.55 -4.32
C GLN A 20 -11.96 8.06 -5.06
N PHE A 21 -12.75 7.17 -4.45
CA PHE A 21 -14.02 6.73 -5.01
C PHE A 21 -15.10 7.79 -4.85
N GLU A 22 -15.11 8.54 -3.75
CA GLU A 22 -16.01 9.67 -3.57
C GLU A 22 -15.79 10.74 -4.65
N ILE A 23 -14.54 11.19 -4.82
CA ILE A 23 -14.18 12.19 -5.83
C ILE A 23 -14.55 11.72 -7.24
N ARG A 24 -14.40 10.42 -7.50
CA ARG A 24 -14.80 9.82 -8.76
C ARG A 24 -16.30 10.02 -9.02
N GLN A 25 -17.15 9.84 -8.02
CA GLN A 25 -18.59 10.05 -8.17
C GLN A 25 -18.95 11.54 -8.24
N THR A 26 -18.39 12.35 -7.35
CA THR A 26 -18.72 13.79 -7.26
C THR A 26 -18.32 14.55 -8.53
N ASN A 27 -17.16 14.23 -9.12
CA ASN A 27 -16.65 14.95 -10.27
C ASN A 27 -17.07 14.33 -11.61
N LEU A 28 -17.86 13.25 -11.62
CA LEU A 28 -18.16 12.50 -12.85
C LEU A 28 -18.81 13.37 -13.92
N GLU A 29 -19.87 14.08 -13.56
CA GLU A 29 -20.63 14.90 -14.51
C GLU A 29 -19.79 16.05 -15.08
N SER A 30 -19.05 16.76 -14.23
CA SER A 30 -18.21 17.88 -14.66
C SER A 30 -17.04 17.42 -15.51
N ASP A 31 -16.36 16.33 -15.14
CA ASP A 31 -15.24 15.78 -15.90
C ASP A 31 -15.67 15.19 -17.26
N LEU A 32 -16.89 14.65 -17.37
CA LEU A 32 -17.46 14.20 -18.64
C LEU A 32 -17.71 15.37 -19.59
N LYS A 33 -18.30 16.46 -19.07
CA LYS A 33 -18.52 17.70 -19.84
C LYS A 33 -17.19 18.31 -20.28
N GLU A 34 -16.21 18.41 -19.39
CA GLU A 34 -14.86 18.91 -19.70
C GLU A 34 -14.15 18.05 -20.77
N ALA A 35 -14.35 16.72 -20.75
CA ALA A 35 -13.77 15.80 -21.72
C ALA A 35 -14.57 15.67 -23.03
N ASN A 36 -15.77 16.25 -23.10
CA ASN A 36 -16.75 16.05 -24.17
C ASN A 36 -17.02 14.55 -24.44
N LEU A 37 -17.27 13.79 -23.36
CA LEU A 37 -17.54 12.35 -23.42
C LEU A 37 -18.94 12.03 -22.85
N SER A 38 -19.61 11.04 -23.43
CA SER A 38 -20.82 10.45 -22.86
C SER A 38 -20.48 9.28 -21.92
N LEU A 39 -21.41 8.96 -21.02
CA LEU A 39 -21.28 7.82 -20.11
C LEU A 39 -21.07 6.50 -20.88
N ASP A 40 -21.86 6.25 -21.94
CA ASP A 40 -21.81 5.03 -22.74
C ASP A 40 -20.43 4.76 -23.36
N VAL A 41 -19.73 5.83 -23.78
CA VAL A 41 -18.36 5.72 -24.28
C VAL A 41 -17.43 5.30 -23.15
N THR A 42 -17.58 5.90 -21.96
CA THR A 42 -16.67 5.68 -20.84
C THR A 42 -16.80 4.32 -20.19
N GLU A 43 -17.98 3.71 -20.22
CA GLU A 43 -18.22 2.36 -19.71
C GLU A 43 -17.48 1.28 -20.50
N ASN A 44 -17.24 1.52 -21.79
CA ASN A 44 -16.57 0.59 -22.70
C ASN A 44 -15.07 0.83 -22.83
N LEU A 45 -14.51 1.85 -22.16
CA LEU A 45 -13.09 2.15 -22.23
C LEU A 45 -12.25 1.05 -21.61
N LYS A 46 -11.17 0.71 -22.31
CA LYS A 46 -10.13 -0.21 -21.85
C LYS A 46 -8.86 0.57 -21.59
N VAL A 47 -8.00 0.00 -20.75
CA VAL A 47 -6.67 0.58 -20.47
C VAL A 47 -5.84 0.72 -21.75
N SER A 48 -6.03 -0.18 -22.73
CA SER A 48 -5.36 -0.14 -24.04
C SER A 48 -5.66 1.11 -24.86
N ASP A 49 -6.76 1.81 -24.55
CA ASP A 49 -7.18 3.00 -25.29
C ASP A 49 -6.43 4.26 -24.82
N PHE A 50 -5.62 4.13 -23.76
CA PHE A 50 -4.89 5.23 -23.15
C PHE A 50 -3.42 5.19 -23.55
N GLU A 51 -2.89 6.37 -23.84
CA GLU A 51 -1.47 6.56 -24.09
C GLU A 51 -0.75 6.94 -22.79
N PHE A 52 0.29 6.19 -22.44
CA PHE A 52 1.11 6.48 -21.27
C PHE A 52 2.40 7.20 -21.67
N ARG A 53 2.71 8.30 -20.99
CA ARG A 53 3.88 9.14 -21.30
C ARG A 53 4.62 9.60 -20.05
N PHE A 54 5.95 9.69 -20.15
CA PHE A 54 6.79 10.42 -19.21
C PHE A 54 6.84 11.89 -19.63
N ILE A 55 6.72 12.79 -18.65
CA ILE A 55 6.74 14.24 -18.89
C ILE A 55 8.00 14.84 -18.27
N PRO A 56 8.93 15.38 -19.08
CA PRO A 56 10.11 16.05 -18.59
C PRO A 56 9.75 17.34 -17.84
N LYS A 57 10.64 17.81 -16.96
CA LYS A 57 10.42 19.03 -16.19
C LYS A 57 10.30 20.29 -17.05
N ASP A 58 10.86 20.25 -18.26
CA ASP A 58 10.96 21.40 -19.17
C ASP A 58 9.64 21.63 -19.92
N ASP A 59 8.77 20.62 -19.97
CA ASP A 59 7.38 20.78 -20.43
C ASP A 59 6.54 21.46 -19.35
N GLN A 60 6.68 22.78 -19.27
CA GLN A 60 6.00 23.58 -18.26
C GLN A 60 4.48 23.58 -18.41
N ILE A 61 3.98 23.45 -19.65
CA ILE A 61 2.54 23.48 -19.94
C ILE A 61 1.89 22.23 -19.35
N THR A 62 2.39 21.04 -19.68
CA THR A 62 1.85 19.81 -19.12
C THR A 62 2.15 19.69 -17.62
N CYS A 63 3.27 20.23 -17.14
CA CYS A 63 3.51 20.31 -15.69
C CYS A 63 2.45 21.15 -14.95
N LYS A 64 1.95 22.24 -15.54
CA LYS A 64 0.86 23.05 -14.97
C LYS A 64 -0.46 22.26 -14.98
N GLN A 65 -0.76 21.55 -16.07
CA GLN A 65 -1.93 20.67 -16.16
C GLN A 65 -1.90 19.56 -15.10
N ILE A 66 -0.74 18.90 -14.92
CA ILE A 66 -0.51 17.89 -13.89
C ILE A 66 -0.77 18.44 -12.49
N LYS A 67 -0.32 19.67 -12.21
CA LYS A 67 -0.56 20.32 -10.92
C LYS A 67 -2.05 20.51 -10.68
N ALA A 68 -2.75 21.12 -11.64
CA ALA A 68 -4.19 21.34 -11.54
C ALA A 68 -4.97 20.03 -11.35
N PHE A 69 -4.59 18.99 -12.10
CA PHE A 69 -5.19 17.66 -12.01
C PHE A 69 -5.02 17.03 -10.62
N ILE A 70 -3.81 17.07 -10.05
CA ILE A 70 -3.55 16.54 -8.69
C ILE A 70 -4.30 17.36 -7.64
N GLU A 71 -4.32 18.69 -7.77
CA GLU A 71 -5.04 19.55 -6.81
C GLU A 71 -6.56 19.31 -6.84
N LYS A 72 -7.13 18.96 -8.00
CA LYS A 72 -8.56 18.64 -8.18
C LYS A 72 -8.93 17.21 -7.73
N HIS A 73 -8.08 16.21 -8.02
CA HIS A 73 -8.48 14.79 -7.90
C HIS A 73 -7.77 13.98 -6.81
N GLU A 74 -6.71 14.48 -6.19
CA GLU A 74 -5.95 13.73 -5.16
C GLU A 74 -6.28 14.18 -3.74
N TRP A 75 -6.29 13.24 -2.79
CA TRP A 75 -6.65 13.48 -1.39
C TRP A 75 -5.92 14.66 -0.72
N LEU A 76 -4.60 14.74 -0.86
CA LEU A 76 -3.83 15.82 -0.25
C LEU A 76 -4.02 17.15 -0.97
N GLY A 77 -4.59 17.17 -2.19
CA GLY A 77 -5.01 18.35 -2.93
C GLY A 77 -3.88 19.35 -3.14
N LYS A 78 -2.64 18.86 -3.19
CA LYS A 78 -1.44 19.69 -3.37
C LYS A 78 -0.28 18.89 -3.91
N MET A 79 0.52 19.55 -4.73
CA MET A 79 1.75 18.97 -5.26
C MET A 79 2.78 18.67 -4.17
N PRO A 80 3.63 17.65 -4.36
CA PRO A 80 4.70 17.35 -3.43
C PRO A 80 5.79 18.43 -3.52
N HIS A 81 6.59 18.58 -2.47
CA HIS A 81 7.58 19.67 -2.37
C HIS A 81 8.71 19.60 -3.41
N ARG A 82 9.13 18.38 -3.81
CA ARG A 82 10.23 18.15 -4.76
C ARG A 82 9.84 17.08 -5.80
N PRO A 83 8.91 17.40 -6.72
CA PRO A 83 8.56 16.48 -7.80
C PRO A 83 9.76 16.33 -8.74
N THR A 84 10.03 15.11 -9.16
CA THR A 84 11.20 14.80 -10.01
C THR A 84 10.82 14.11 -11.30
N HIS A 85 9.83 13.20 -11.25
CA HIS A 85 9.36 12.46 -12.42
C HIS A 85 7.83 12.51 -12.42
N ARG A 86 7.29 12.63 -13.62
CA ARG A 86 5.87 12.83 -13.89
C ARG A 86 5.46 11.88 -15.01
N PHE A 87 4.38 11.17 -14.80
CA PHE A 87 3.82 10.23 -15.76
C PHE A 87 2.34 10.51 -15.91
N ILE A 88 1.86 10.42 -17.14
CA ILE A 88 0.47 10.68 -17.46
C ILE A 88 -0.13 9.53 -18.27
N ALA A 89 -1.45 9.40 -18.17
CA ALA A 89 -2.28 8.65 -19.08
C ALA A 89 -3.22 9.64 -19.79
N THR A 90 -3.29 9.58 -21.12
CA THR A 90 -4.18 10.42 -21.93
C THR A 90 -5.10 9.59 -22.80
N TYR A 91 -6.36 10.00 -22.94
CA TYR A 91 -7.32 9.43 -23.89
C TYR A 91 -7.76 10.52 -24.85
N LYS A 92 -7.51 10.33 -26.16
CA LYS A 92 -7.81 11.32 -27.21
C LYS A 92 -7.31 12.74 -26.86
N GLY A 93 -6.11 12.84 -26.30
CA GLY A 93 -5.50 14.11 -25.87
C GLY A 93 -5.96 14.63 -24.50
N VAL A 94 -7.00 14.06 -23.90
CA VAL A 94 -7.52 14.44 -22.58
C VAL A 94 -6.74 13.73 -21.47
N LEU A 95 -6.32 14.47 -20.45
CA LEU A 95 -5.59 13.93 -19.30
C LEU A 95 -6.51 13.10 -18.41
N ALA A 96 -6.18 11.81 -18.24
CA ALA A 96 -7.03 10.85 -17.52
C ALA A 96 -6.36 10.24 -16.29
N GLY A 97 -5.04 10.31 -16.19
CA GLY A 97 -4.32 9.79 -15.03
C GLY A 97 -2.96 10.45 -14.88
N VAL A 98 -2.53 10.60 -13.63
CA VAL A 98 -1.26 11.23 -13.29
C VAL A 98 -0.59 10.45 -12.18
N ILE A 99 0.72 10.22 -12.30
CA ILE A 99 1.61 9.76 -11.22
C ILE A 99 2.79 10.73 -11.10
N VAL A 100 3.04 11.20 -9.88
CA VAL A 100 4.19 12.06 -9.56
C VAL A 100 5.10 11.36 -8.56
N MET A 101 6.36 11.18 -8.96
CA MET A 101 7.40 10.66 -8.08
C MET A 101 8.31 11.78 -7.56
N ALA A 102 8.67 11.69 -6.29
CA ALA A 102 9.48 12.67 -5.59
C ALA A 102 10.66 12.00 -4.87
N THR A 103 11.60 12.82 -4.40
CA THR A 103 12.62 12.36 -3.47
C THR A 103 11.97 12.11 -2.10
N PRO A 104 12.19 10.95 -1.46
CA PRO A 104 11.69 10.68 -0.12
C PRO A 104 12.16 11.73 0.90
N ASN A 105 11.28 12.07 1.84
CA ASN A 105 11.63 12.96 2.95
C ASN A 105 12.59 12.32 3.97
N ALA A 106 12.57 10.99 4.03
CA ALA A 106 13.47 10.15 4.79
C ALA A 106 13.63 8.86 4.00
N PHE A 107 14.88 8.43 3.80
CA PHE A 107 15.17 7.18 3.14
C PHE A 107 15.08 6.03 4.14
N SER A 108 14.60 4.88 3.68
CA SER A 108 14.19 3.77 4.52
C SER A 108 15.30 2.77 4.83
N ASN A 109 16.45 2.85 4.15
CA ASN A 109 17.60 1.94 4.30
C ASN A 109 17.23 0.44 4.22
N LEU A 110 16.07 0.09 3.65
CA LEU A 110 15.52 -1.27 3.62
C LEU A 110 16.32 -2.22 2.72
N LEU A 111 17.13 -1.68 1.80
CA LEU A 111 18.10 -2.44 0.99
C LEU A 111 19.55 -2.22 1.45
N GLY A 112 19.73 -1.74 2.67
CA GLY A 112 21.02 -1.36 3.24
C GLY A 112 21.43 0.07 2.89
N ALA A 113 22.33 0.65 3.69
CA ALA A 113 22.77 2.04 3.55
C ALA A 113 23.41 2.33 2.19
N LYS A 114 24.05 1.33 1.56
CA LYS A 114 24.71 1.43 0.25
C LYS A 114 23.72 1.56 -0.93
N ASN A 115 22.47 1.16 -0.77
CA ASN A 115 21.43 1.23 -1.81
C ASN A 115 20.39 2.33 -1.52
N ARG A 116 20.71 3.24 -0.61
CA ARG A 116 19.79 4.30 -0.15
C ARG A 116 19.35 5.21 -1.31
N ASP A 117 20.25 5.52 -2.21
CA ASP A 117 20.06 6.35 -3.41
C ASP A 117 19.12 5.72 -4.45
N LYS A 118 18.89 4.40 -4.38
CA LYS A 118 18.01 3.67 -5.30
C LYS A 118 16.53 3.76 -4.94
N GLU A 119 16.19 4.40 -3.83
CA GLU A 119 14.81 4.59 -3.37
C GLU A 119 14.15 5.82 -4.01
N LYS A 120 12.94 5.60 -4.52
CA LYS A 120 12.03 6.65 -4.98
C LYS A 120 10.72 6.61 -4.23
N LEU A 121 10.07 7.77 -4.09
CA LEU A 121 8.74 7.88 -3.50
C LEU A 121 7.72 8.12 -4.61
N ILE A 122 6.73 7.23 -4.73
CA ILE A 122 5.47 7.51 -5.43
C ILE A 122 4.70 8.46 -4.53
N SER A 123 4.74 9.75 -4.85
CA SER A 123 4.33 10.79 -3.93
C SER A 123 2.89 11.21 -4.12
N ARG A 124 2.41 11.23 -5.36
CA ARG A 124 1.01 11.56 -5.70
C ARG A 124 0.55 10.71 -6.86
N GLY A 125 -0.74 10.45 -6.89
CA GLY A 125 -1.38 9.79 -8.02
C GLY A 125 -2.88 10.00 -7.97
N ALA A 126 -3.49 10.21 -9.14
CA ALA A 126 -4.94 10.28 -9.28
C ALA A 126 -5.34 9.83 -10.70
N CYS A 127 -6.59 9.41 -10.84
CA CYS A 127 -7.23 9.17 -12.13
C CYS A 127 -8.54 9.94 -12.20
N ILE A 128 -8.92 10.32 -13.42
CA ILE A 128 -10.12 11.08 -13.71
C ILE A 128 -11.36 10.25 -13.37
N SER A 129 -12.47 10.92 -13.07
CA SER A 129 -13.71 10.27 -12.63
C SER A 129 -14.25 9.21 -13.59
N TRP A 130 -14.05 9.37 -14.90
CA TRP A 130 -14.55 8.44 -15.92
C TRP A 130 -13.52 7.41 -16.38
N SER A 131 -12.29 7.39 -15.85
CA SER A 131 -11.25 6.43 -16.30
C SER A 131 -11.69 4.97 -16.06
N PRO A 132 -11.29 3.99 -16.88
CA PRO A 132 -11.65 2.61 -16.62
C PRO A 132 -11.00 2.06 -15.35
N LYS A 133 -11.56 0.96 -14.84
CA LYS A 133 -10.95 0.17 -13.77
C LYS A 133 -9.54 -0.27 -14.20
N ASN A 134 -8.61 -0.31 -13.26
CA ASN A 134 -7.19 -0.67 -13.47
C ASN A 134 -6.32 0.34 -14.24
N LEU A 135 -6.83 1.51 -14.64
CA LEU A 135 -5.97 2.55 -15.23
C LEU A 135 -4.84 2.94 -14.25
N ALA A 136 -5.19 3.12 -12.97
CA ALA A 136 -4.25 3.55 -11.94
C ALA A 136 -3.10 2.54 -11.70
N SER A 137 -3.41 1.24 -11.60
CA SER A 137 -2.40 0.18 -11.44
C SER A 137 -1.50 0.08 -12.67
N SER A 138 -2.11 0.16 -13.87
CA SER A 138 -1.38 0.10 -15.13
C SER A 138 -0.42 1.28 -15.29
N LEU A 139 -0.87 2.50 -14.97
CA LEU A 139 -0.04 3.70 -15.03
C LEU A 139 1.10 3.67 -14.00
N ILE A 140 0.86 3.16 -12.78
CA ILE A 140 1.92 2.98 -11.77
C ILE A 140 2.98 2.00 -12.28
N MET A 141 2.56 0.85 -12.81
CA MET A 141 3.50 -0.16 -13.31
C MET A 141 4.27 0.34 -14.53
N PHE A 142 3.62 1.03 -15.46
CA PHE A 142 4.29 1.73 -16.54
C PHE A 142 5.36 2.69 -16.02
N SER A 143 5.01 3.53 -15.04
CA SER A 143 5.91 4.51 -14.45
C SER A 143 7.14 3.84 -13.83
N ILE A 144 6.95 2.74 -13.08
CA ILE A 144 8.04 1.99 -12.45
C ILE A 144 8.94 1.35 -13.53
N CYS A 145 8.37 0.67 -14.52
CA CYS A 145 9.12 0.06 -15.61
C CYS A 145 9.94 1.10 -16.37
N TRP A 146 9.35 2.27 -16.66
CA TRP A 146 10.06 3.38 -17.28
C TRP A 146 11.23 3.85 -16.42
N MET A 147 11.00 4.02 -15.10
CA MET A 147 12.05 4.43 -14.16
C MET A 147 13.21 3.43 -14.11
N VAL A 148 12.91 2.14 -14.01
CA VAL A 148 13.95 1.09 -13.97
C VAL A 148 14.77 1.08 -15.26
N LYS A 149 14.12 1.29 -16.42
CA LYS A 149 14.77 1.32 -17.73
C LYS A 149 15.69 2.53 -17.90
N HIS A 150 15.28 3.71 -17.47
CA HIS A 150 15.97 4.97 -17.78
C HIS A 150 16.76 5.58 -16.61
N THR A 151 16.74 4.97 -15.43
CA THR A 151 17.39 5.50 -14.23
C THR A 151 18.02 4.41 -13.36
N GLU A 152 18.64 4.79 -12.24
CA GLU A 152 19.20 3.87 -11.24
C GLU A 152 18.24 3.48 -10.11
N TYR A 153 17.01 4.00 -10.11
CA TYR A 153 16.02 3.65 -9.09
C TYR A 153 15.54 2.21 -9.24
N ARG A 154 15.50 1.47 -8.12
CA ARG A 154 15.09 0.04 -8.06
C ARG A 154 14.07 -0.26 -6.97
N PHE A 155 13.79 0.74 -6.14
CA PHE A 155 13.03 0.59 -4.93
C PHE A 155 12.01 1.73 -4.85
N PHE A 156 10.73 1.41 -4.92
CA PHE A 156 9.66 2.40 -5.04
C PHE A 156 8.77 2.31 -3.81
N SER A 157 8.88 3.31 -2.94
CA SER A 157 8.07 3.43 -1.74
C SER A 157 6.78 4.18 -2.02
N ALA A 158 5.71 3.79 -1.33
CA ALA A 158 4.43 4.44 -1.38
C ALA A 158 3.72 4.35 -0.03
N TYR A 159 2.74 5.24 0.18
CA TYR A 159 1.93 5.28 1.39
C TYR A 159 0.45 5.30 1.00
N SER A 160 -0.41 4.76 1.86
CA SER A 160 -1.85 4.98 1.77
C SER A 160 -2.36 5.65 3.03
N ASP A 161 -3.20 6.67 2.84
CA ASP A 161 -3.69 7.53 3.91
C ASP A 161 -4.93 6.92 4.56
N THR A 162 -4.83 6.62 5.85
CA THR A 162 -5.94 5.99 6.59
C THR A 162 -7.10 6.94 6.83
N GLU A 163 -6.85 8.25 6.93
CA GLU A 163 -7.89 9.29 6.98
C GLU A 163 -8.69 9.36 5.67
N ALA A 164 -8.05 9.05 4.54
CA ALA A 164 -8.71 8.90 3.25
C ALA A 164 -9.42 7.54 3.07
N ARG A 165 -9.41 6.70 4.13
CA ARG A 165 -9.90 5.31 4.13
C ARG A 165 -9.26 4.44 3.04
N GLU A 166 -8.01 4.73 2.71
CA GLU A 166 -7.24 4.01 1.72
C GLU A 166 -6.52 2.81 2.31
N LEU A 167 -6.80 1.65 1.73
CA LEU A 167 -6.07 0.41 2.03
C LEU A 167 -4.79 0.26 1.20
N GLY A 168 -4.57 1.09 0.18
CA GLY A 168 -3.53 0.84 -0.81
C GLY A 168 -3.93 -0.25 -1.81
N THR A 169 -5.22 -0.37 -2.15
CA THR A 169 -5.78 -1.35 -3.10
C THR A 169 -4.98 -1.44 -4.40
N ILE A 170 -4.53 -0.30 -4.95
CA ILE A 170 -3.73 -0.26 -6.17
C ILE A 170 -2.36 -0.92 -5.96
N TYR A 171 -1.70 -0.66 -4.82
CA TYR A 171 -0.41 -1.26 -4.49
C TYR A 171 -0.54 -2.77 -4.27
N GLN A 172 -1.62 -3.20 -3.62
CA GLN A 172 -1.94 -4.62 -3.43
C GLN A 172 -2.15 -5.32 -4.79
N ALA A 173 -2.92 -4.71 -5.69
CA ALA A 173 -3.14 -5.21 -7.05
C ALA A 173 -1.84 -5.31 -7.88
N CYS A 174 -0.86 -4.46 -7.57
CA CYS A 174 0.47 -4.47 -8.20
C CYS A 174 1.50 -5.35 -7.47
N ASN A 175 1.09 -6.14 -6.46
CA ASN A 175 1.97 -7.00 -5.66
C ASN A 175 3.11 -6.24 -4.97
N PHE A 176 2.83 -5.05 -4.44
CA PHE A 176 3.79 -4.34 -3.59
C PHE A 176 3.95 -5.04 -2.25
N ILE A 177 5.18 -5.17 -1.75
CA ILE A 177 5.44 -5.66 -0.40
C ILE A 177 4.87 -4.66 0.60
N TYR A 178 4.04 -5.14 1.51
CA TYR A 178 3.48 -4.34 2.59
C TYR A 178 4.40 -4.31 3.81
N LEU A 179 4.62 -3.13 4.37
CA LEU A 179 5.57 -2.89 5.47
C LEU A 179 4.87 -2.53 6.80
N GLY A 180 3.55 -2.69 6.87
CA GLY A 180 2.77 -2.36 8.06
C GLY A 180 2.27 -0.91 8.11
N GLN A 181 1.55 -0.60 9.19
CA GLN A 181 0.88 0.67 9.45
C GLN A 181 1.60 1.49 10.53
N ASN A 182 2.89 1.75 10.32
CA ASN A 182 3.73 2.44 11.32
C ASN A 182 4.29 3.78 10.82
N SER A 183 3.82 4.25 9.66
CA SER A 183 4.37 5.41 8.96
C SER A 183 3.57 6.69 9.21
N GLY A 184 4.18 7.84 8.93
CA GLY A 184 3.56 9.15 9.10
C GLY A 184 3.76 9.77 10.49
N ALA A 185 3.29 11.00 10.68
CA ALA A 185 3.30 11.67 11.97
C ALA A 185 2.30 11.00 12.93
N ARG A 186 2.53 11.12 14.24
CA ARG A 186 1.56 10.68 15.27
C ARG A 186 0.57 11.78 15.62
N TYR A 187 1.00 13.02 15.46
CA TYR A 187 0.25 14.21 15.80
C TYR A 187 0.41 15.26 14.73
N GLU A 188 -0.64 16.04 14.55
CA GLU A 188 -0.61 17.28 13.81
C GLU A 188 -0.98 18.43 14.73
N TYR A 189 -0.52 19.61 14.33
CA TYR A 189 -0.61 20.85 15.08
C TYR A 189 -1.23 21.93 14.22
N LEU A 190 -2.08 22.75 14.84
CA LEU A 190 -2.64 23.96 14.25
C LEU A 190 -2.22 25.15 15.11
N ASP A 191 -1.57 26.13 14.49
CA ASP A 191 -1.21 27.39 15.14
C ASP A 191 -2.44 28.32 15.08
N PRO A 192 -3.08 28.66 16.22
CA PRO A 192 -4.26 29.52 16.23
C PRO A 192 -3.98 30.92 15.68
N LYS A 193 -2.73 31.41 15.76
CA LYS A 193 -2.32 32.70 15.20
C LYS A 193 -2.13 32.66 13.68
N ARG A 194 -2.05 31.46 13.09
CA ARG A 194 -1.80 31.22 11.68
C ARG A 194 -2.68 30.07 11.16
N ALA A 195 -3.97 30.14 11.50
CA ALA A 195 -4.94 29.11 11.13
C ALA A 195 -5.05 28.93 9.61
N ASP A 196 -4.76 29.99 8.84
CA ASP A 196 -4.68 30.00 7.37
C ASP A 196 -3.72 28.94 6.80
N LYS A 197 -2.67 28.59 7.53
CA LYS A 197 -1.65 27.62 7.09
C LYS A 197 -2.07 26.16 7.28
N GLY A 198 -3.18 25.95 7.98
CA GLY A 198 -3.72 24.63 8.29
C GLY A 198 -2.82 23.78 9.19
N TRP A 199 -3.18 22.50 9.29
CA TRP A 199 -2.51 21.53 10.13
C TRP A 199 -1.12 21.14 9.60
N PHE A 200 -0.16 20.96 10.50
CA PHE A 200 1.21 20.57 10.17
C PHE A 200 1.83 19.59 11.17
N SER A 201 2.85 18.85 10.74
CA SER A 201 3.56 17.88 11.59
C SER A 201 4.54 18.54 12.56
N ASP A 202 4.88 17.84 13.65
CA ASP A 202 5.89 18.22 14.64
C ASP A 202 7.24 18.70 14.05
N ARG A 203 7.62 18.18 12.87
CA ARG A 203 8.82 18.59 12.14
C ARG A 203 8.92 20.10 11.92
N ASN A 204 7.81 20.82 11.75
CA ASN A 204 7.85 22.25 11.52
C ASN A 204 8.44 23.03 12.68
N PHE A 205 8.25 22.60 13.94
CA PHE A 205 8.86 23.26 15.11
C PHE A 205 10.39 23.17 15.11
N ARG A 206 10.95 22.22 14.34
CA ARG A 206 12.39 21.93 14.31
C ARG A 206 13.10 22.45 13.06
N LYS A 207 12.38 23.12 12.15
CA LYS A 207 12.98 23.66 10.93
C LYS A 207 13.83 24.88 11.24
N THR A 208 14.93 25.05 10.50
CA THR A 208 15.76 26.26 10.53
C THR A 208 14.94 27.53 10.39
N THR A 209 13.97 27.56 9.47
CA THR A 209 13.10 28.73 9.26
C THR A 209 12.21 29.04 10.45
N SER A 210 11.82 28.05 11.25
CA SER A 210 11.07 28.25 12.49
C SER A 210 11.99 28.79 13.59
N PHE A 211 13.20 28.24 13.73
CA PHE A 211 14.17 28.72 14.69
C PHE A 211 14.65 30.16 14.42
N LYS A 212 14.77 30.56 13.15
CA LYS A 212 15.00 31.96 12.78
C LYS A 212 13.89 32.90 13.29
N LYS A 213 12.62 32.47 13.21
CA LYS A 213 11.48 33.23 13.73
C LYS A 213 11.46 33.27 15.25
N TYR A 214 11.85 32.19 15.92
CA TYR A 214 11.99 32.20 17.38
C TYR A 214 13.12 33.13 17.81
N ALA A 215 14.24 33.16 17.08
CA ALA A 215 15.34 34.08 17.35
C ALA A 215 14.89 35.53 17.20
N GLU A 216 14.19 35.86 16.10
CA GLU A 216 13.59 37.17 15.86
C GLU A 216 12.66 37.61 17.01
N GLY A 217 11.72 36.74 17.42
CA GLY A 217 10.81 37.03 18.54
C GLY A 217 11.48 37.14 19.91
N LEU A 218 12.73 36.67 20.05
CA LEU A 218 13.54 36.76 21.25
C LEU A 218 14.60 37.88 21.19
N ASN A 219 14.58 38.69 20.13
CA ASN A 219 15.60 39.70 19.80
C ASN A 219 17.03 39.12 19.73
N ILE A 220 17.16 37.92 19.16
CA ILE A 220 18.43 37.23 18.95
C ILE A 220 18.77 37.32 17.45
N PHE A 221 19.91 37.93 17.13
CA PHE A 221 20.39 37.98 15.75
C PHE A 221 20.90 36.59 15.31
N TRP A 222 20.31 36.05 14.23
CA TRP A 222 20.67 34.73 13.72
C TRP A 222 21.96 34.79 12.89
N GLN A 223 23.03 34.16 13.37
CA GLN A 223 24.30 34.13 12.64
C GLN A 223 24.26 33.17 11.44
N LYS A 224 24.92 33.56 10.35
CA LYS A 224 24.90 32.81 9.08
C LYS A 224 25.53 31.42 9.23
N ASP A 225 26.56 31.30 10.06
CA ASP A 225 27.30 30.06 10.30
C ASP A 225 26.58 29.08 11.25
N TRP A 226 25.52 29.50 11.95
CA TRP A 226 24.66 28.65 12.78
C TRP A 226 23.82 27.66 11.97
N SER A 227 23.70 27.84 10.66
CA SER A 227 22.91 26.95 9.81
C SER A 227 23.36 26.94 8.36
N TYR A 228 23.17 25.80 7.69
CA TYR A 228 23.29 25.71 6.24
C TYR A 228 22.10 24.92 5.68
N ARG A 229 21.38 25.54 4.74
CA ARG A 229 20.10 25.03 4.20
C ARG A 229 19.14 24.67 5.35
N ASP A 230 18.68 23.42 5.41
CA ASP A 230 17.74 22.91 6.42
C ASP A 230 18.44 22.36 7.68
N LYS A 231 19.76 22.49 7.80
CA LYS A 231 20.55 21.99 8.94
C LYS A 231 20.97 23.13 9.87
N ILE A 232 20.81 22.92 11.18
CA ILE A 232 21.27 23.81 12.25
C ILE A 232 22.51 23.18 12.89
N PHE A 233 23.57 23.97 13.07
CA PHE A 233 24.80 23.61 13.75
C PHE A 233 24.72 24.05 15.21
N TRP A 234 24.09 23.22 16.04
CA TRP A 234 23.85 23.56 17.45
C TRP A 234 25.15 23.83 18.22
N ASP A 235 26.22 23.14 17.86
CA ASP A 235 27.59 23.31 18.38
C ASP A 235 28.14 24.75 18.21
N LYS A 236 27.68 25.48 17.20
CA LYS A 236 28.11 26.87 16.93
C LYS A 236 27.27 27.92 17.64
N ILE A 237 26.16 27.51 18.26
CA ILE A 237 25.22 28.42 18.92
C ILE A 237 25.58 28.46 20.41
N PRO A 238 25.76 29.64 21.03
CA PRO A 238 26.01 29.73 22.46
C PRO A 238 24.94 29.01 23.29
N ASP A 239 25.33 28.27 24.33
CA ASP A 239 24.42 27.40 25.09
C ASP A 239 23.19 28.12 25.64
N HIS A 240 23.36 29.35 26.12
CA HIS A 240 22.25 30.17 26.63
C HIS A 240 21.23 30.50 25.52
N VAL A 241 21.70 30.79 24.30
CA VAL A 241 20.86 31.01 23.12
C VAL A 241 20.15 29.71 22.73
N GLN A 242 20.86 28.58 22.73
CA GLN A 242 20.24 27.29 22.41
C GLN A 242 19.08 26.96 23.34
N LYS A 243 19.27 27.15 24.66
CA LYS A 243 18.25 26.91 25.67
C LYS A 243 17.01 27.78 25.42
N ARG A 244 17.21 29.09 25.18
CA ARG A 244 16.12 30.03 24.87
C ARG A 244 15.36 29.65 23.60
N LEU A 245 16.06 29.31 22.52
CA LEU A 245 15.44 28.89 21.26
C LEU A 245 14.64 27.59 21.40
N LYS A 246 15.19 26.58 22.09
CA LYS A 246 14.50 25.31 22.37
C LYS A 246 13.29 25.51 23.28
N ALA A 247 13.36 26.43 24.24
CA ALA A 247 12.24 26.80 25.10
C ALA A 247 11.12 27.45 24.28
N ALA A 248 11.43 28.45 23.45
CA ALA A 248 10.45 29.10 22.58
C ALA A 248 9.78 28.12 21.60
N ALA A 249 10.53 27.15 21.05
CA ALA A 249 9.96 26.11 20.20
C ALA A 249 8.95 25.23 20.96
N LYS A 250 9.26 24.85 22.21
CA LYS A 250 8.35 24.08 23.08
C LYS A 250 7.12 24.87 23.48
N GLU A 251 7.29 26.15 23.81
CA GLU A 251 6.20 27.05 24.15
C GLU A 251 5.25 27.24 22.97
N HIS A 252 5.79 27.51 21.78
CA HIS A 252 4.98 27.60 20.56
C HIS A 252 4.23 26.29 20.28
N GLN A 253 4.87 25.14 20.48
CA GLN A 253 4.21 23.85 20.34
C GLN A 253 3.09 23.64 21.38
N LYS A 254 3.26 24.10 22.62
CA LYS A 254 2.24 24.07 23.68
C LYS A 254 1.04 24.96 23.35
N ASN A 255 1.29 26.09 22.69
CA ASN A 255 0.26 27.05 22.29
C ASN A 255 -0.50 26.63 21.01
N CYS A 256 -0.04 25.58 20.32
CA CYS A 256 -0.74 25.02 19.17
C CYS A 256 -1.83 24.03 19.62
N GLN A 257 -2.95 24.02 18.91
CA GLN A 257 -3.91 22.92 19.03
C GLN A 257 -3.24 21.64 18.50
N ARG A 258 -3.43 20.51 19.19
CA ARG A 258 -2.81 19.23 18.84
C ARG A 258 -3.88 18.17 18.68
N ARG A 259 -3.77 17.36 17.62
CA ARG A 259 -4.64 16.19 17.41
C ARG A 259 -3.83 14.93 17.08
N PRO A 260 -4.30 13.74 17.46
CA PRO A 260 -3.72 12.49 16.99
C PRO A 260 -4.05 12.27 15.51
N VAL A 261 -3.13 11.64 14.78
CA VAL A 261 -3.33 11.24 13.38
C VAL A 261 -3.08 9.74 13.26
N PRO A 262 -3.98 8.98 12.61
CA PRO A 262 -3.79 7.56 12.40
C PRO A 262 -2.55 7.31 11.53
N ARG A 263 -1.85 6.22 11.83
CA ARG A 263 -0.64 5.86 11.08
C ARG A 263 -1.01 5.43 9.67
N LYS A 264 -0.14 5.77 8.72
CA LYS A 264 -0.29 5.38 7.31
C LYS A 264 0.23 3.97 7.08
N HIS A 265 -0.39 3.27 6.14
CA HIS A 265 0.17 2.05 5.57
C HIS A 265 1.35 2.39 4.67
N LYS A 266 2.36 1.53 4.65
CA LYS A 266 3.53 1.68 3.77
C LYS A 266 3.67 0.46 2.87
N TYR A 267 3.93 0.73 1.60
CA TYR A 267 4.11 -0.26 0.54
C TYR A 267 5.43 -0.01 -0.17
N VAL A 268 6.08 -1.07 -0.65
CA VAL A 268 7.30 -0.97 -1.46
C VAL A 268 7.27 -1.94 -2.63
N TYR A 269 7.78 -1.49 -3.76
CA TYR A 269 7.98 -2.32 -4.94
C TYR A 269 9.46 -2.36 -5.28
N ILE A 270 9.97 -3.56 -5.55
CA ILE A 270 11.38 -3.81 -5.81
C ILE A 270 11.52 -4.41 -7.21
N GLN A 271 12.20 -3.70 -8.10
CA GLN A 271 12.43 -4.16 -9.47
C GLN A 271 13.83 -3.77 -9.96
N GLY A 272 14.58 -4.79 -10.36
CA GLY A 272 15.85 -4.74 -11.07
C GLY A 272 15.68 -4.46 -12.57
N LYS A 273 16.75 -3.99 -13.23
CA LYS A 273 16.87 -3.96 -14.70
C LYS A 273 16.74 -5.37 -15.31
N SER A 274 17.17 -6.39 -14.56
CA SER A 274 17.06 -7.80 -14.96
C SER A 274 16.35 -8.63 -13.89
N LYS A 275 15.78 -9.78 -14.28
CA LYS A 275 15.20 -10.75 -13.33
C LYS A 275 16.20 -11.20 -12.25
N LYS A 276 17.48 -11.36 -12.62
CA LYS A 276 18.57 -11.71 -11.69
C LYS A 276 18.80 -10.61 -10.66
N GLU A 277 18.84 -9.35 -11.10
CA GLU A 277 18.97 -8.21 -10.18
C GLU A 277 17.75 -8.12 -9.25
N THR A 278 16.53 -8.24 -9.79
CA THR A 278 15.30 -8.26 -8.99
C THR A 278 15.38 -9.33 -7.90
N LYS A 279 15.72 -10.57 -8.26
CA LYS A 279 15.86 -11.67 -7.28
C LYS A 279 16.89 -11.34 -6.19
N ARG A 280 18.05 -10.79 -6.56
CA ARG A 280 19.08 -10.37 -5.59
C ARG A 280 18.57 -9.29 -4.65
N LEU A 281 17.91 -8.25 -5.15
CA LEU A 281 17.38 -7.16 -4.33
C LEU A 281 16.28 -7.63 -3.38
N HIS A 282 15.40 -8.52 -3.84
CA HIS A 282 14.41 -9.16 -2.99
C HIS A 282 15.07 -10.00 -1.89
N GLN A 283 16.12 -10.76 -2.20
CA GLN A 283 16.86 -11.51 -1.19
C GLN A 283 17.49 -10.57 -0.15
N THR A 284 18.19 -9.53 -0.60
CA THR A 284 18.76 -8.50 0.29
C THR A 284 17.70 -7.86 1.19
N PHE A 285 16.51 -7.57 0.65
CA PHE A 285 15.40 -7.06 1.45
C PHE A 285 15.00 -8.05 2.55
N ARG A 286 14.85 -9.35 2.22
CA ARG A 286 14.46 -10.38 3.20
C ARG A 286 15.52 -10.54 4.29
N ASP A 287 16.79 -10.61 3.91
CA ASP A 287 17.90 -10.83 4.85
C ASP A 287 18.02 -9.67 5.85
N LEU A 288 17.85 -8.43 5.38
CA LEU A 288 17.95 -7.24 6.22
C LEU A 288 16.69 -6.95 7.04
N ASN A 289 15.51 -7.44 6.60
CA ASN A 289 14.22 -7.08 7.21
C ASN A 289 13.33 -8.30 7.48
N PRO A 290 13.81 -9.34 8.19
CA PRO A 290 13.09 -10.61 8.34
C PRO A 290 11.68 -10.44 8.96
N LYS A 291 11.47 -9.41 9.80
CA LYS A 291 10.19 -9.10 10.44
C LYS A 291 9.17 -8.40 9.54
N LEU A 292 9.60 -7.90 8.37
CA LEU A 292 8.76 -7.18 7.41
C LEU A 292 8.43 -8.03 6.17
N VAL A 293 8.95 -9.26 6.12
CA VAL A 293 8.67 -10.20 5.04
C VAL A 293 7.28 -10.78 5.25
N ASP A 294 6.52 -10.90 4.15
CA ASP A 294 5.20 -11.57 4.09
C ASP A 294 4.15 -11.04 5.09
N LEU A 295 4.22 -9.75 5.45
CA LEU A 295 3.15 -9.12 6.23
C LEU A 295 1.84 -9.12 5.41
N PRO A 296 0.72 -9.56 6.01
CA PRO A 296 -0.55 -9.62 5.29
C PRO A 296 -1.08 -8.23 5.00
N TYR A 297 -1.70 -8.06 3.83
CA TYR A 297 -2.35 -6.81 3.47
C TYR A 297 -3.50 -6.48 4.44
N PRO A 298 -3.74 -5.18 4.71
CA PRO A 298 -4.84 -4.74 5.54
C PRO A 298 -6.19 -5.04 4.87
N LYS A 299 -7.14 -5.59 5.65
CA LYS A 299 -8.49 -5.95 5.18
C LYS A 299 -9.56 -4.90 5.52
N SER A 300 -9.35 -4.11 6.57
CA SER A 300 -10.34 -3.15 7.09
C SER A 300 -9.98 -1.70 6.74
N ARG A 301 -10.95 -0.94 6.23
CA ARG A 301 -10.82 0.51 5.93
C ARG A 301 -11.05 1.33 7.19
N GLY A 302 -10.13 2.25 7.48
CA GLY A 302 -10.33 3.28 8.50
C GLY A 302 -9.15 3.45 9.45
N PRO A 303 -9.23 4.43 10.35
CA PRO A 303 -8.20 4.67 11.33
C PRO A 303 -8.17 3.54 12.37
N ASN A 304 -7.26 2.59 12.17
CA ASN A 304 -6.76 1.76 13.25
C ASN A 304 -5.92 2.65 14.18
N PHE A 305 -6.51 3.16 15.27
CA PHE A 305 -5.77 3.85 16.33
C PHE A 305 -4.87 2.89 17.14
N CYS A 306 -4.88 1.60 16.81
CA CYS A 306 -4.17 0.54 17.50
C CYS A 306 -2.67 0.48 17.12
N GLY A 307 -1.92 1.43 17.67
CA GLY A 307 -0.58 1.16 18.20
C GLY A 307 -0.66 1.19 19.73
N ARG A 308 -1.18 0.11 20.33
CA ARG A 308 -1.71 -0.05 21.71
C ARG A 308 -3.13 0.53 21.86
N SER A 309 -4.07 -0.38 22.09
CA SER A 309 -5.51 -0.13 22.17
C SER A 309 -5.87 0.79 23.34
N LYS A 310 -6.88 1.65 23.14
CA LYS A 310 -7.71 2.17 24.24
C LYS A 310 -8.72 1.11 24.72
N ASP A 311 -9.00 0.11 23.89
CA ASP A 311 -10.02 -0.94 24.11
C ASP A 311 -9.59 -2.05 25.08
N ARG A 312 -8.60 -1.79 25.95
CA ARG A 312 -8.23 -2.72 27.04
C ARG A 312 -8.66 -2.23 28.42
N ILE A 313 -9.39 -1.12 28.51
CA ILE A 313 -9.78 -0.50 29.79
C ILE A 313 -11.28 -0.66 30.12
N LEU A 314 -12.15 -1.01 29.19
CA LEU A 314 -13.56 -1.20 29.54
C LEU A 314 -14.10 -2.54 29.01
N GLU A 315 -14.42 -3.38 29.99
CA GLU A 315 -15.37 -4.50 29.94
C GLU A 315 -14.90 -5.80 29.28
N GLN A 316 -14.19 -6.59 30.08
CA GLN A 316 -14.62 -7.98 30.27
C GLN A 316 -16.02 -7.97 30.90
N GLN A 317 -17.05 -8.23 30.09
CA GLN A 317 -18.12 -9.15 30.45
C GLN A 317 -18.50 -9.94 29.19
N LEU A 318 -18.15 -11.23 29.20
CA LEU A 318 -18.71 -12.22 28.28
C LEU A 318 -20.17 -12.41 28.67
N THR A 319 -21.09 -11.76 27.96
CA THR A 319 -22.52 -12.10 27.99
C THR A 319 -22.91 -12.70 26.65
N GLY A 320 -23.74 -13.74 26.72
CA GLY A 320 -23.95 -14.75 25.68
C GLY A 320 -24.45 -14.24 24.34
N ARG A 321 -24.14 -15.04 23.31
CA ARG A 321 -24.66 -14.91 21.94
C ARG A 321 -26.20 -14.95 21.92
N PRO A 322 -26.83 -14.08 21.11
CA PRO A 322 -28.02 -14.42 20.36
C PRO A 322 -27.63 -14.89 18.95
N ASP A 323 -28.42 -15.83 18.45
CA ASP A 323 -28.16 -16.64 17.25
C ASP A 323 -28.14 -15.87 15.92
N SER A 324 -27.37 -16.45 15.00
CA SER A 324 -27.08 -15.96 13.65
C SER A 324 -28.25 -16.19 12.68
N TRP A 325 -28.66 -15.13 11.99
CA TRP A 325 -29.31 -15.22 10.68
C TRP A 325 -28.28 -14.88 9.58
N TRP A 326 -28.08 -15.84 8.65
CA TRP A 326 -27.28 -15.83 7.40
C TRP A 326 -25.76 -16.10 7.43
N PRO A 327 -25.21 -16.79 6.39
CA PRO A 327 -25.35 -18.19 6.04
C PRO A 327 -24.07 -19.00 6.39
N SER A 328 -24.14 -20.31 6.19
CA SER A 328 -23.15 -21.36 6.46
C SER A 328 -21.67 -20.98 6.33
N LYS A 329 -20.90 -21.36 7.36
CA LYS A 329 -19.44 -21.46 7.35
C LYS A 329 -18.97 -22.17 6.07
N GLU A 330 -18.18 -21.49 5.24
CA GLU A 330 -17.21 -22.21 4.42
C GLU A 330 -16.29 -22.98 5.36
N VAL A 331 -16.34 -24.30 5.26
CA VAL A 331 -15.47 -25.22 5.98
C VAL A 331 -14.04 -24.86 5.58
N SER A 332 -13.22 -24.44 6.54
CA SER A 332 -11.80 -24.20 6.29
C SER A 332 -11.19 -25.46 5.67
N LYS A 333 -10.75 -25.37 4.40
CA LYS A 333 -10.13 -26.50 3.69
C LYS A 333 -8.97 -27.04 4.51
N LYS A 334 -9.11 -28.27 5.01
CA LYS A 334 -8.09 -28.93 5.83
C LYS A 334 -7.25 -29.82 4.93
N PHE A 335 -5.95 -29.56 4.93
CA PHE A 335 -4.97 -30.29 4.12
C PHE A 335 -4.26 -31.33 4.98
N TYR A 336 -4.00 -32.50 4.40
CA TYR A 336 -3.37 -33.62 5.07
C TYR A 336 -2.09 -34.02 4.36
N THR A 337 -1.10 -34.47 5.12
CA THR A 337 0.14 -35.02 4.58
C THR A 337 -0.10 -36.40 3.95
N ILE A 338 0.80 -36.83 3.06
CA ILE A 338 0.75 -38.17 2.45
C ILE A 338 0.70 -39.28 3.50
N LYS A 339 1.41 -39.11 4.63
CA LYS A 339 1.40 -40.08 5.73
C LYS A 339 0.03 -40.18 6.41
N GLU A 340 -0.64 -39.03 6.61
CA GLU A 340 -1.99 -39.00 7.19
C GLU A 340 -3.02 -39.61 6.26
N VAL A 341 -3.00 -39.27 4.96
CA VAL A 341 -3.92 -39.86 3.97
C VAL A 341 -3.67 -41.36 3.82
N SER A 342 -2.41 -41.79 3.79
CA SER A 342 -2.03 -43.20 3.78
C SER A 342 -2.62 -43.96 4.98
N SER A 343 -2.56 -43.37 6.17
CA SER A 343 -3.14 -43.97 7.38
C SER A 343 -4.67 -43.97 7.39
N MET A 344 -5.30 -42.93 6.82
CA MET A 344 -6.76 -42.79 6.80
C MET A 344 -7.44 -43.76 5.83
N TYR A 345 -6.82 -44.02 4.68
CA TYR A 345 -7.40 -44.82 3.60
C TYR A 345 -6.74 -46.20 3.44
N GLY A 346 -5.75 -46.54 4.27
CA GLY A 346 -5.01 -47.80 4.15
C GLY A 346 -4.15 -47.92 2.88
N ILE A 347 -3.86 -46.81 2.20
CA ILE A 347 -3.14 -46.81 0.93
C ILE A 347 -1.64 -46.66 1.18
N GLY A 348 -0.81 -47.51 0.58
CA GLY A 348 0.64 -47.39 0.68
C GLY A 348 1.15 -46.02 0.21
N GLN A 349 2.01 -45.36 1.01
CA GLN A 349 2.54 -44.02 0.69
C GLN A 349 3.21 -43.97 -0.70
N TRP A 350 3.90 -45.05 -1.10
CA TRP A 350 4.54 -45.15 -2.41
C TRP A 350 3.52 -45.03 -3.56
N LEU A 351 2.33 -45.61 -3.41
CA LEU A 351 1.29 -45.55 -4.44
C LEU A 351 0.74 -44.13 -4.59
N LEU A 352 0.52 -43.42 -3.48
CA LEU A 352 0.14 -42.00 -3.50
C LEU A 352 1.22 -41.15 -4.20
N TYR A 353 2.50 -41.37 -3.89
CA TYR A 353 3.60 -40.70 -4.59
C TYR A 353 3.70 -41.05 -6.07
N SER A 354 3.36 -42.29 -6.45
CA SER A 354 3.33 -42.72 -7.85
C SER A 354 2.26 -41.94 -8.62
N HIS A 355 1.04 -41.86 -8.08
CA HIS A 355 -0.06 -41.11 -8.70
C HIS A 355 0.22 -39.61 -8.79
N ILE A 356 0.82 -39.01 -7.76
CA ILE A 356 1.24 -37.60 -7.81
C ILE A 356 2.18 -37.31 -8.99
N LYS A 357 3.00 -38.29 -9.41
CA LYS A 357 3.94 -38.13 -10.52
C LYS A 357 3.36 -38.50 -11.88
N SER A 358 2.47 -39.48 -11.93
CA SER A 358 1.99 -40.07 -13.19
C SER A 358 0.62 -39.56 -13.62
N ASP A 359 -0.22 -39.09 -12.69
CA ASP A 359 -1.57 -38.61 -12.97
C ASP A 359 -1.68 -37.10 -12.72
N PRO A 360 -1.80 -36.27 -13.78
CA PRO A 360 -1.95 -34.83 -13.64
C PRO A 360 -3.29 -34.40 -13.02
N SER A 361 -4.29 -35.29 -12.94
CA SER A 361 -5.57 -35.04 -12.28
C SER A 361 -5.55 -35.31 -10.77
N PHE A 362 -4.45 -35.88 -10.25
CA PHE A 362 -4.36 -36.25 -8.85
C PHE A 362 -4.34 -35.00 -7.93
N PRO A 363 -5.27 -34.87 -6.97
CA PRO A 363 -5.45 -33.66 -6.19
C PRO A 363 -4.37 -33.53 -5.12
N HIS A 364 -3.38 -32.69 -5.39
CA HIS A 364 -2.28 -32.42 -4.46
C HIS A 364 -1.78 -30.97 -4.55
N ILE A 365 -1.19 -30.50 -3.47
CA ILE A 365 -0.47 -29.22 -3.39
C ILE A 365 0.97 -29.48 -2.98
N ASN A 366 1.92 -28.96 -3.75
CA ASN A 366 3.35 -28.98 -3.40
C ASN A 366 3.69 -27.81 -2.47
N VAL A 367 4.07 -28.11 -1.23
CA VAL A 367 4.28 -27.11 -0.17
C VAL A 367 5.76 -26.79 0.10
N GLY A 368 6.70 -27.16 -0.80
CA GLY A 368 8.06 -26.63 -0.74
C GLY A 368 9.17 -27.46 -1.41
N LEU A 369 10.42 -27.08 -1.16
CA LEU A 369 11.60 -27.80 -1.62
C LEU A 369 11.77 -29.08 -0.79
N LYS A 370 11.82 -30.24 -1.47
CA LYS A 370 11.86 -31.64 -0.95
C LYS A 370 10.51 -32.38 -0.85
N LYS A 371 9.83 -32.65 -1.98
CA LYS A 371 8.74 -33.65 -2.13
C LYS A 371 7.69 -33.64 -0.99
N ARG A 372 7.35 -32.47 -0.46
CA ARG A 372 6.30 -32.31 0.55
C ARG A 372 4.99 -31.99 -0.18
N TYR A 373 4.11 -32.99 -0.23
CA TYR A 373 2.80 -32.86 -0.82
C TYR A 373 1.73 -32.90 0.26
N MET A 374 0.70 -32.09 0.09
CA MET A 374 -0.51 -32.13 0.90
C MET A 374 -1.72 -32.36 0.01
N ILE A 375 -2.72 -33.05 0.55
CA ILE A 375 -3.93 -33.47 -0.16
C ILE A 375 -5.15 -32.89 0.58
N GLU A 376 -6.10 -32.35 -0.18
CA GLU A 376 -7.43 -31.98 0.32
C GLU A 376 -8.35 -33.20 0.20
N LEU A 377 -8.92 -33.67 1.32
CA LEU A 377 -9.67 -34.94 1.34
C LEU A 377 -10.88 -34.94 0.41
N HIS A 378 -11.61 -33.83 0.32
CA HIS A 378 -12.80 -33.76 -0.54
C HIS A 378 -12.45 -33.94 -2.02
N GLU A 379 -11.36 -33.31 -2.48
CA GLU A 379 -10.90 -33.47 -3.87
C GLU A 379 -10.35 -34.87 -4.11
N PHE A 380 -9.65 -35.45 -3.12
CA PHE A 380 -9.16 -36.83 -3.16
C PHE A 380 -10.29 -37.86 -3.24
N ASP A 381 -11.34 -37.70 -2.44
CA ASP A 381 -12.53 -38.55 -2.48
C ASP A 381 -13.26 -38.43 -3.83
N SER A 382 -13.35 -37.21 -4.37
CA SER A 382 -13.93 -36.98 -5.70
C SER A 382 -13.11 -37.67 -6.80
N TRP A 383 -11.78 -37.59 -6.71
CA TRP A 383 -10.85 -38.26 -7.63
C TRP A 383 -10.93 -39.80 -7.52
N LEU A 384 -11.05 -40.36 -6.32
CA LEU A 384 -11.26 -41.80 -6.13
C LEU A 384 -12.57 -42.27 -6.76
N ARG A 385 -13.66 -41.51 -6.55
CA ARG A 385 -14.99 -41.81 -7.12
C ARG A 385 -15.01 -41.74 -8.64
N SER A 386 -14.33 -40.77 -9.24
CA SER A 386 -14.27 -40.63 -10.69
C SER A 386 -13.48 -41.79 -11.34
N ARG A 387 -12.40 -42.25 -10.69
CA ARG A 387 -11.64 -43.43 -11.12
C ARG A 387 -12.43 -44.73 -10.99
N ASN A 388 -13.20 -44.92 -9.92
CA ASN A 388 -14.07 -46.09 -9.79
C ASN A 388 -15.17 -46.11 -10.84
N LYS A 389 -15.80 -44.95 -11.15
CA LYS A 389 -16.78 -44.85 -12.25
C LYS A 389 -16.16 -45.16 -13.62
N SER A 390 -14.95 -44.65 -13.89
CA SER A 390 -14.21 -44.92 -15.13
C SER A 390 -13.79 -46.38 -15.30
N ARG A 391 -13.72 -47.16 -14.21
CA ARG A 391 -13.43 -48.60 -14.27
C ARG A 391 -14.69 -49.45 -14.42
N ILE A 392 -15.80 -49.08 -13.76
CA ILE A 392 -17.11 -49.73 -13.92
C ILE A 392 -17.63 -49.59 -15.36
N SER A 393 -17.36 -48.48 -16.04
CA SER A 393 -17.76 -48.28 -17.45
C SER A 393 -16.98 -49.12 -18.47
N VAL A 394 -15.87 -49.75 -18.08
CA VAL A 394 -14.98 -50.50 -18.99
C VAL A 394 -15.21 -52.02 -18.90
N GLY A 395 -16.24 -52.47 -18.16
CA GLY A 395 -16.69 -53.87 -18.23
C GLY A 395 -15.66 -54.90 -17.75
N HIS A 396 -14.80 -54.50 -16.80
CA HIS A 396 -14.00 -55.45 -16.04
C HIS A 396 -14.65 -55.65 -14.67
N ASP A 397 -15.18 -56.85 -14.44
CA ASP A 397 -15.51 -57.31 -13.10
C ASP A 397 -14.24 -57.43 -12.23
N LEU A 398 -14.46 -57.35 -10.92
CA LEU A 398 -13.57 -57.67 -9.78
C LEU A 398 -12.93 -56.47 -9.06
N PRO A 399 -12.62 -56.57 -7.75
CA PRO A 399 -13.28 -57.27 -6.65
C PRO A 399 -13.62 -56.26 -5.50
N GLU A 400 -14.31 -56.66 -4.43
CA GLU A 400 -14.80 -55.72 -3.39
C GLU A 400 -13.64 -55.13 -2.55
N ALA A 401 -13.92 -54.07 -1.78
CA ALA A 401 -12.90 -53.37 -0.98
C ALA A 401 -12.13 -54.27 0.01
N ASN A 402 -12.69 -55.42 0.39
CA ASN A 402 -12.00 -56.43 1.19
C ASN A 402 -10.93 -57.20 0.39
N ASP A 403 -11.07 -57.33 -0.92
CA ASP A 403 -10.17 -58.11 -1.77
C ASP A 403 -8.86 -57.36 -2.10
N LEU A 404 -8.76 -56.08 -1.72
CA LEU A 404 -7.53 -55.29 -1.78
C LEU A 404 -6.73 -55.31 -0.46
N MET A 405 -7.23 -55.99 0.58
CA MET A 405 -6.61 -56.02 1.91
C MET A 405 -5.65 -57.19 2.14
N GLU A 406 -5.53 -58.14 1.22
CA GLU A 406 -4.55 -59.23 1.31
C GLU A 406 -3.56 -59.22 0.14
N VAL A 407 -2.52 -58.39 0.24
CA VAL A 407 -1.17 -58.81 -0.20
C VAL A 407 -0.13 -58.18 0.74
N GLY A 408 0.14 -58.88 1.84
CA GLY A 408 1.25 -58.59 2.73
C GLY A 408 1.23 -59.55 3.91
N ARG A 409 1.98 -60.66 3.79
CA ARG A 409 2.47 -61.42 4.93
C ARG A 409 3.27 -60.54 5.88
#